data_AF-A0A1G7JF93-F1
#
_entry.id   AF-A0A1G7JF93-F1
#
_cell.length_a   1.000
_cell.length_b   1.000
_cell.length_c   1.000
_cell.angle_alpha   90.00
_cell.angle_beta   90.00
_cell.angle_gamma   90.00
#
_symmetry.space_group_name_H-M   'P 1'
#
loop_
_entity.id
_entity.type
_entity.pdbx_description
1 polymer ?
#
loop_
_entity_poly.entity_id
_entity_poly.type
_entity_poly.pdbx_seq_one_letter_code
_entity_poly.pdbx_strand_id
1 'polypeptide(L)'
;MTNYHLDRHFSKLSNDEVFIIIEYLTSPFSDRLDLTALDQLLCLADLIGHIKTKKVLVNTINHLIWIGWFKDISQIKNILFEVGSLNMYNKSDAIKIKGLAYSALFKYELACGQISTNNATEVNNLVINLKGRVLTHNGDELLTKSTLAFLEGKTESFTPNHRVKMLNKLVDYYSQKECATDDKIASRTRRYFHNLKQTFSQNSSSKTHYPLINKKTLKIFKKYLKRHIIEDYVDHSYLFQRLLHEKLLVPTKQQMYMKWLLEYGHIKQPQYDLLIEKGFFRSLAKSTSHQRENNFNLLFDEILPNIIDFR
;
A
#
# COMPACT_ATOMS: atom_id res chain seq x y z
N MET A 1 -19.49 -2.77 -18.76
CA MET A 1 -18.60 -1.59 -18.67
C MET A 1 -19.05 -0.62 -17.60
N THR A 2 -18.11 -0.11 -16.80
CA THR A 2 -18.32 0.87 -15.73
C THR A 2 -18.18 2.29 -16.29
N ASN A 3 -19.06 3.21 -15.88
CA ASN A 3 -19.12 4.58 -16.39
C ASN A 3 -18.89 5.61 -15.27
N TYR A 4 -17.93 6.52 -15.48
CA TYR A 4 -17.57 7.59 -14.55
C TYR A 4 -17.75 8.95 -15.19
N HIS A 5 -18.62 9.77 -14.61
CA HIS A 5 -18.79 11.17 -15.00
C HIS A 5 -17.88 12.07 -14.18
N LEU A 6 -17.02 12.87 -14.81
CA LEU A 6 -15.99 13.69 -14.12
C LEU A 6 -16.56 14.75 -13.15
N ASP A 7 -17.82 15.13 -13.39
CA ASP A 7 -18.57 16.10 -12.56
C ASP A 7 -19.21 15.50 -11.32
N ARG A 8 -19.30 14.16 -11.22
CA ARG A 8 -19.78 13.52 -10.00
C ARG A 8 -18.70 13.62 -8.92
N HIS A 9 -19.07 14.16 -7.77
CA HIS A 9 -18.19 14.16 -6.60
C HIS A 9 -18.15 12.76 -5.98
N PHE A 10 -17.09 12.02 -6.28
CA PHE A 10 -16.97 10.63 -5.86
C PHE A 10 -16.55 10.42 -4.39
N SER A 11 -15.97 11.43 -3.72
CA SER A 11 -15.46 11.23 -2.36
C SER A 11 -15.40 12.52 -1.52
N LYS A 12 -15.90 12.40 -0.27
CA LYS A 12 -15.74 13.39 0.82
C LYS A 12 -14.34 13.38 1.45
N LEU A 13 -13.48 12.42 1.08
CA LEU A 13 -12.12 12.32 1.61
C LEU A 13 -11.22 13.38 0.97
N SER A 14 -10.33 13.92 1.79
CA SER A 14 -9.17 14.71 1.37
C SER A 14 -8.11 13.81 0.72
N ASN A 15 -7.19 14.40 -0.05
CA ASN A 15 -6.13 13.61 -0.68
C ASN A 15 -5.17 13.00 0.34
N ASP A 16 -4.92 13.70 1.45
CA ASP A 16 -4.04 13.21 2.50
C ASP A 16 -4.66 12.02 3.22
N GLU A 17 -5.98 12.05 3.49
CA GLU A 17 -6.71 10.88 3.99
C GLU A 17 -6.61 9.69 3.04
N VAL A 18 -6.80 9.91 1.73
CA VAL A 18 -6.65 8.84 0.72
C VAL A 18 -5.24 8.25 0.74
N PHE A 19 -4.20 9.08 0.77
CA PHE A 19 -2.81 8.61 0.80
C PHE A 19 -2.49 7.81 2.07
N ILE A 20 -2.91 8.29 3.23
CA ILE A 20 -2.70 7.61 4.52
C ILE A 20 -3.40 6.25 4.55
N ILE A 21 -4.64 6.17 4.02
CA ILE A 21 -5.36 4.89 3.94
C ILE A 21 -4.59 3.92 3.03
N ILE A 22 -4.04 4.41 1.91
CA ILE A 22 -3.25 3.59 1.00
C ILE A 22 -1.97 3.07 1.67
N GLU A 23 -1.21 3.94 2.35
CA GLU A 23 -0.02 3.51 3.12
C GLU A 23 -0.38 2.47 4.18
N TYR A 24 -1.51 2.65 4.87
CA TYR A 24 -1.95 1.70 5.88
C TYR A 24 -2.32 0.33 5.29
N LEU A 25 -3.12 0.31 4.21
CA LEU A 25 -3.55 -0.92 3.53
C LEU A 25 -2.40 -1.69 2.88
N THR A 26 -1.30 -1.00 2.58
CA THR A 26 -0.08 -1.61 2.00
C THR A 26 1.01 -1.88 3.05
N SER A 27 0.76 -1.52 4.32
CA SER A 27 1.71 -1.75 5.40
C SER A 27 1.62 -3.18 5.95
N PRO A 28 2.67 -3.72 6.59
CA PRO A 28 2.62 -4.99 7.32
C PRO A 28 1.58 -5.03 8.46
N PHE A 29 0.98 -3.89 8.80
CA PHE A 29 -0.06 -3.80 9.82
C PHE A 29 -1.47 -4.03 9.28
N SER A 30 -1.63 -4.19 7.96
CA SER A 30 -2.93 -4.44 7.32
C SER A 30 -3.54 -5.79 7.73
N ASP A 31 -2.73 -6.77 8.18
CA ASP A 31 -3.19 -8.06 8.73
C ASP A 31 -4.12 -7.92 9.95
N ARG A 32 -4.17 -6.73 10.56
CA ARG A 32 -5.07 -6.40 11.67
C ARG A 32 -6.45 -5.97 11.22
N LEU A 33 -6.61 -5.68 9.93
CA LEU A 33 -7.91 -5.48 9.33
C LEU A 33 -8.52 -6.86 9.10
N ASP A 34 -9.77 -7.03 9.49
CA ASP A 34 -10.57 -8.22 9.14
C ASP A 34 -10.98 -8.15 7.66
N LEU A 35 -9.97 -8.09 6.78
CA LEU A 35 -10.08 -7.96 5.34
C LEU A 35 -9.24 -9.04 4.69
N THR A 36 -9.80 -9.67 3.66
CA THR A 36 -9.00 -10.54 2.81
C THR A 36 -7.99 -9.71 2.02
N ALA A 37 -6.88 -10.31 1.60
CA ALA A 37 -5.91 -9.65 0.73
C ALA A 37 -6.57 -9.09 -0.54
N LEU A 38 -7.57 -9.80 -1.09
CA LEU A 38 -8.36 -9.33 -2.23
C LEU A 38 -9.16 -8.08 -1.87
N ASP A 39 -9.86 -8.05 -0.74
CA ASP A 39 -10.63 -6.87 -0.32
C ASP A 39 -9.74 -5.64 -0.11
N GLN A 40 -8.54 -5.83 0.45
CA GLN A 40 -7.55 -4.76 0.60
C GLN A 40 -7.13 -4.20 -0.76
N LEU A 41 -6.85 -5.08 -1.73
CA LEU A 41 -6.46 -4.71 -3.08
C LEU A 41 -7.59 -3.98 -3.82
N LEU A 42 -8.85 -4.40 -3.65
CA LEU A 42 -10.00 -3.71 -4.24
C LEU A 42 -10.23 -2.33 -3.63
N CYS A 43 -10.08 -2.20 -2.31
CA CYS A 43 -10.13 -0.90 -1.65
C CYS A 43 -9.06 0.06 -2.19
N LEU A 44 -7.85 -0.45 -2.40
CA LEU A 44 -6.75 0.31 -2.97
C LEU A 44 -7.05 0.75 -4.41
N ALA A 45 -7.58 -0.16 -5.23
CA ALA A 45 -8.01 0.16 -6.59
C ALA A 45 -9.00 1.34 -6.62
N ASP A 46 -10.02 1.31 -5.77
CA ASP A 46 -11.05 2.34 -5.71
C ASP A 46 -10.51 3.67 -5.15
N LEU A 47 -9.63 3.62 -4.12
CA LEU A 47 -9.00 4.80 -3.53
C LEU A 47 -8.16 5.60 -4.55
N ILE A 48 -7.44 4.92 -5.44
CA ILE A 48 -6.66 5.57 -6.50
C ILE A 48 -7.56 6.42 -7.40
N GLY A 49 -8.78 5.94 -7.70
CA GLY A 49 -9.78 6.65 -8.49
C GLY A 49 -10.29 7.94 -7.84
N HIS A 50 -10.07 8.12 -6.53
CA HIS A 50 -10.52 9.29 -5.78
C HIS A 50 -9.44 10.38 -5.60
N ILE A 51 -8.22 10.18 -6.10
CA ILE A 51 -7.12 11.14 -5.93
C ILE A 51 -7.34 12.37 -6.82
N LYS A 52 -7.26 13.56 -6.22
CA LYS A 52 -7.55 14.85 -6.87
C LYS A 52 -6.28 15.66 -7.18
N THR A 53 -5.12 15.29 -6.64
CA THR A 53 -3.86 16.02 -6.85
C THR A 53 -2.79 15.18 -7.52
N LYS A 54 -2.04 15.81 -8.42
CA LYS A 54 -0.92 15.17 -9.13
C LYS A 54 0.12 14.61 -8.18
N LYS A 55 0.48 15.36 -7.13
CA LYS A 55 1.49 14.96 -6.15
C LYS A 55 1.10 13.64 -5.46
N VAL A 56 -0.12 13.56 -4.93
CA VAL A 56 -0.58 12.36 -4.23
C VAL A 56 -0.73 11.18 -5.19
N LEU A 57 -1.21 11.43 -6.42
CA LEU A 57 -1.34 10.36 -7.42
C LEU A 57 0.02 9.77 -7.76
N VAL A 58 1.01 10.62 -8.07
CA VAL A 58 2.38 10.17 -8.39
C VAL A 58 3.00 9.41 -7.21
N ASN A 59 2.88 9.93 -5.99
CA ASN A 59 3.40 9.25 -4.80
C ASN A 59 2.75 7.89 -4.58
N THR A 60 1.42 7.81 -4.74
CA THR A 60 0.64 6.58 -4.63
C THR A 60 1.12 5.53 -5.64
N ILE A 61 1.19 5.91 -6.92
CA ILE A 61 1.60 4.97 -7.97
C ILE A 61 3.05 4.50 -7.76
N ASN A 62 3.97 5.41 -7.41
CA ASN A 62 5.36 5.05 -7.10
C ASN A 62 5.45 4.09 -5.91
N HIS A 63 4.63 4.28 -4.87
CA HIS A 63 4.56 3.38 -3.73
C HIS A 63 4.08 1.98 -4.14
N LEU A 64 3.02 1.89 -4.94
CA LEU A 64 2.48 0.63 -5.45
C LEU A 64 3.46 -0.12 -6.37
N ILE A 65 4.22 0.61 -7.19
CA ILE A 65 5.33 0.05 -7.98
C ILE A 65 6.41 -0.50 -7.04
N TRP A 66 6.80 0.28 -6.02
CA TRP A 66 7.87 -0.08 -5.11
C TRP A 66 7.58 -1.36 -4.32
N ILE A 67 6.33 -1.56 -3.88
CA ILE A 67 5.89 -2.82 -3.23
C ILE A 67 5.67 -3.99 -4.21
N GLY A 68 5.93 -3.79 -5.51
CA GLY A 68 5.86 -4.84 -6.53
C GLY A 68 4.44 -5.17 -7.00
N TRP A 69 3.46 -4.29 -6.76
CA TRP A 69 2.08 -4.54 -7.15
C TRP A 69 1.76 -4.10 -8.58
N PHE A 70 2.56 -3.20 -9.16
CA PHE A 70 2.59 -2.94 -10.59
C PHE A 70 3.87 -3.52 -11.19
N LYS A 71 3.73 -4.50 -12.08
CA LYS A 71 4.89 -5.14 -12.74
C LYS A 71 5.39 -4.34 -13.94
N ASP A 72 4.50 -3.67 -14.67
CA ASP A 72 4.86 -2.97 -15.90
C ASP A 72 4.15 -1.61 -16.05
N ILE A 73 4.93 -0.53 -15.94
CA ILE A 73 4.46 0.86 -16.12
C ILE A 73 4.37 1.23 -17.61
N SER A 74 4.94 0.42 -18.51
CA SER A 74 4.85 0.70 -19.94
C SER A 74 3.40 0.57 -20.44
N GLN A 75 2.66 -0.44 -19.93
CA GLN A 75 1.23 -0.59 -20.20
C GLN A 75 0.42 0.61 -19.71
N ILE A 76 0.77 1.17 -18.54
CA ILE A 76 0.19 2.43 -18.01
C ILE A 76 0.34 3.56 -19.02
N LYS A 77 1.55 3.75 -19.57
CA LYS A 77 1.82 4.83 -20.52
C LYS A 77 1.01 4.67 -21.80
N ASN A 78 0.87 3.44 -22.28
CA ASN A 78 0.09 3.13 -23.48
C ASN A 78 -1.41 3.37 -23.25
N ILE A 79 -1.97 2.91 -22.14
CA ILE A 79 -3.37 3.15 -21.78
C ILE A 79 -3.66 4.65 -21.61
N LEU A 80 -2.77 5.39 -20.95
CA LEU A 80 -2.92 6.85 -20.81
C LEU A 80 -2.77 7.59 -22.14
N PHE A 81 -2.06 7.00 -23.12
CA PHE A 81 -1.98 7.50 -24.48
C PHE A 81 -3.28 7.22 -25.25
N GLU A 82 -3.88 6.04 -25.07
CA GLU A 82 -5.16 5.61 -25.68
C GLU A 82 -6.38 6.39 -25.16
N VAL A 83 -6.38 6.83 -23.90
CA VAL A 83 -7.43 7.67 -23.31
C VAL A 83 -7.55 9.05 -24.02
N GLY A 84 -6.65 9.37 -24.94
CA GLY A 84 -6.70 10.53 -25.81
C GLY A 84 -5.94 11.74 -25.26
N SER A 85 -5.96 12.86 -26.01
CA SER A 85 -5.24 14.07 -25.62
C SER A 85 -5.87 14.72 -24.39
N LEU A 86 -5.30 14.45 -23.22
CA LEU A 86 -5.68 15.08 -21.95
C LEU A 86 -5.47 16.60 -21.94
N ASN A 87 -4.81 17.15 -22.96
CA ASN A 87 -4.55 18.58 -23.13
C ASN A 87 -5.83 19.41 -23.30
N MET A 88 -6.95 18.77 -23.70
CA MET A 88 -8.26 19.42 -23.81
C MET A 88 -8.97 19.58 -22.45
N TYR A 89 -8.45 18.98 -21.38
CA TYR A 89 -9.04 19.05 -20.04
C TYR A 89 -8.21 19.93 -19.12
N ASN A 90 -8.87 20.57 -18.15
CA ASN A 90 -8.15 21.29 -17.10
C ASN A 90 -7.29 20.32 -16.26
N LYS A 91 -6.30 20.87 -15.53
CA LYS A 91 -5.35 20.08 -14.75
C LYS A 91 -6.03 19.13 -13.75
N SER A 92 -7.12 19.57 -13.12
CA SER A 92 -7.87 18.78 -12.13
C SER A 92 -8.56 17.57 -12.76
N ASP A 93 -9.27 17.80 -13.87
CA ASP A 93 -9.96 16.74 -14.60
C ASP A 93 -8.96 15.75 -15.22
N ALA A 94 -7.84 16.23 -15.74
CA ALA A 94 -6.76 15.37 -16.23
C ALA A 94 -6.19 14.46 -15.11
N ILE A 95 -6.10 14.94 -13.87
CA ILE A 95 -5.68 14.13 -12.73
C ILE A 95 -6.74 13.08 -12.39
N LYS A 96 -8.03 13.46 -12.36
CA LYS A 96 -9.14 12.51 -12.11
C LYS A 96 -9.18 11.41 -13.17
N ILE A 97 -9.09 11.78 -14.45
CA ILE A 97 -9.05 10.83 -15.57
C ILE A 97 -7.91 9.83 -15.37
N LYS A 98 -6.71 10.32 -15.01
CA LYS A 98 -5.57 9.45 -14.71
C LYS A 98 -5.88 8.53 -13.52
N GLY A 99 -6.39 9.07 -12.42
CA GLY A 99 -6.76 8.26 -11.24
C GLY A 99 -7.74 7.13 -11.58
N LEU A 100 -8.78 7.43 -12.36
CA LEU A 100 -9.75 6.42 -12.82
C LEU A 100 -9.12 5.39 -13.76
N ALA A 101 -8.26 5.81 -14.69
CA ALA A 101 -7.54 4.88 -15.57
C ALA A 101 -6.59 3.96 -14.78
N TYR A 102 -5.88 4.50 -13.79
CA TYR A 102 -5.04 3.70 -12.88
C TYR A 102 -5.87 2.72 -12.04
N SER A 103 -7.04 3.14 -11.56
CA SER A 103 -7.97 2.25 -10.85
C SER A 103 -8.40 1.08 -11.73
N ALA A 104 -8.78 1.36 -12.98
CA ALA A 104 -9.19 0.33 -13.94
C ALA A 104 -8.05 -0.65 -14.27
N LEU A 105 -6.84 -0.13 -14.47
CA LEU A 105 -5.67 -0.97 -14.71
C LEU A 105 -5.31 -1.84 -13.51
N PHE A 106 -5.36 -1.28 -12.30
CA PHE A 106 -5.07 -2.05 -11.10
C PHE A 106 -6.03 -3.23 -10.97
N LYS A 107 -7.32 -3.04 -11.27
CA LYS A 107 -8.31 -4.13 -11.31
C LYS A 107 -8.02 -5.17 -12.39
N TYR A 108 -7.51 -4.74 -13.54
CA TYR A 108 -7.09 -5.64 -14.62
C TYR A 108 -5.89 -6.49 -14.21
N GLU A 109 -4.85 -5.89 -13.61
CA GLU A 109 -3.69 -6.63 -13.12
C GLU A 109 -4.07 -7.67 -12.06
N LEU A 110 -5.02 -7.33 -11.16
CA LEU A 110 -5.59 -8.28 -10.22
C LEU A 110 -6.28 -9.45 -10.94
N ALA A 111 -7.04 -9.16 -12.01
CA ALA A 111 -7.71 -10.16 -12.81
C ALA A 111 -6.73 -11.12 -13.50
N CYS A 112 -5.67 -10.57 -14.11
CA CYS A 112 -4.59 -11.33 -14.74
C CYS A 112 -3.84 -12.21 -13.73
N GLY A 113 -3.56 -11.66 -12.53
CA GLY A 113 -2.97 -12.41 -11.43
C GLY A 113 -3.81 -13.63 -11.04
N GLN A 114 -5.13 -13.49 -10.93
CA GLN A 114 -6.04 -14.60 -10.63
C GLN A 114 -6.08 -15.65 -11.75
N ILE A 115 -6.12 -15.23 -13.01
CA ILE A 115 -6.21 -16.15 -14.16
C ILE A 115 -4.92 -16.93 -14.39
N SER A 116 -3.75 -16.28 -14.29
CA SER A 116 -2.45 -16.93 -14.45
C SER A 116 -2.22 -18.08 -13.44
N THR A 117 -2.88 -18.05 -12.28
CA THR A 117 -2.82 -19.17 -11.31
C THR A 117 -3.63 -20.40 -11.70
N ASN A 118 -4.52 -20.31 -12.70
CA ASN A 118 -5.47 -21.38 -13.05
C ASN A 118 -5.31 -21.96 -14.45
N ASN A 119 -4.27 -21.59 -15.22
CA ASN A 119 -4.12 -21.98 -16.63
C ASN A 119 -5.37 -21.67 -17.50
N ALA A 120 -6.22 -20.73 -17.06
CA ALA A 120 -7.45 -20.39 -17.75
C ALA A 120 -7.16 -19.52 -18.99
N THR A 121 -8.06 -19.60 -19.97
CA THR A 121 -8.02 -18.90 -21.26
C THR A 121 -7.78 -17.40 -21.13
N GLU A 122 -7.20 -16.81 -22.18
CA GLU A 122 -6.82 -15.41 -22.33
C GLU A 122 -7.74 -14.42 -21.60
N VAL A 123 -7.14 -13.51 -20.82
CA VAL A 123 -7.86 -12.38 -20.25
C VAL A 123 -8.21 -11.44 -21.40
N ASN A 124 -9.50 -11.12 -21.55
CA ASN A 124 -9.91 -10.06 -22.48
C ASN A 124 -9.14 -8.77 -22.18
N ASN A 125 -8.72 -8.05 -23.22
CA ASN A 125 -7.98 -6.80 -23.07
C ASN A 125 -8.75 -5.76 -22.25
N LEU A 126 -8.02 -4.99 -21.44
CA LEU A 126 -8.55 -3.80 -20.79
C LEU A 126 -8.90 -2.76 -21.85
N VAL A 127 -10.14 -2.28 -21.80
CA VAL A 127 -10.67 -1.22 -22.66
C VAL A 127 -10.98 -0.03 -21.78
N ILE A 128 -10.43 1.14 -22.11
CA ILE A 128 -10.76 2.43 -21.49
C ILE A 128 -11.10 3.44 -22.59
N ASN A 129 -12.26 4.07 -22.51
CA ASN A 129 -12.70 5.08 -23.45
C ASN A 129 -13.06 6.39 -22.72
N LEU A 130 -12.76 7.53 -23.35
CA LEU A 130 -13.15 8.84 -22.86
C LEU A 130 -13.98 9.55 -23.93
N LYS A 131 -15.27 9.77 -23.65
CA LYS A 131 -16.18 10.50 -24.53
C LYS A 131 -16.74 11.71 -23.80
N GLY A 132 -16.23 12.89 -24.14
CA GLY A 132 -16.52 14.12 -23.40
C GLY A 132 -16.10 13.96 -21.93
N ARG A 133 -17.00 14.26 -20.99
CA ARG A 133 -16.71 14.18 -19.54
C ARG A 133 -17.04 12.81 -18.92
N VAL A 134 -17.17 11.78 -19.76
CA VAL A 134 -17.49 10.41 -19.33
C VAL A 134 -16.36 9.46 -19.69
N LEU A 135 -15.76 8.86 -18.67
CA LEU A 135 -14.78 7.79 -18.81
C LEU A 135 -15.47 6.44 -18.60
N THR A 136 -15.30 5.52 -19.55
CA THR A 136 -15.84 4.15 -19.46
C THR A 136 -14.71 3.14 -19.48
N HIS A 137 -14.84 2.05 -18.73
CA HIS A 137 -13.87 0.95 -18.77
C HIS A 137 -14.49 -0.41 -18.49
N ASN A 138 -13.81 -1.50 -18.87
CA ASN A 138 -14.24 -2.88 -18.56
C ASN A 138 -13.49 -3.52 -17.38
N GLY A 139 -12.54 -2.84 -16.71
CA GLY A 139 -11.73 -3.43 -15.62
C GLY A 139 -12.52 -4.15 -14.50
N ASP A 140 -13.68 -3.61 -14.08
CA ASP A 140 -14.55 -4.28 -13.09
C ASP A 140 -15.14 -5.60 -13.59
N GLU A 141 -15.48 -5.66 -14.87
CA GLU A 141 -16.05 -6.83 -15.53
C GLU A 141 -14.99 -7.92 -15.69
N LEU A 142 -13.77 -7.53 -16.06
CA LEU A 142 -12.61 -8.43 -16.19
C LEU A 142 -12.27 -9.08 -14.85
N LEU A 143 -12.18 -8.27 -13.80
CA LEU A 143 -11.99 -8.76 -12.44
C LEU A 143 -13.09 -9.75 -12.04
N THR A 144 -14.35 -9.41 -12.32
CA THR A 144 -15.49 -10.28 -12.03
C THR A 144 -15.38 -11.64 -12.70
N LYS A 145 -15.12 -11.63 -14.01
CA LYS A 145 -14.92 -12.85 -14.80
C LYS A 145 -13.75 -13.68 -14.27
N SER A 146 -12.63 -13.03 -13.94
CA SER A 146 -11.46 -13.71 -13.38
C SER A 146 -11.70 -14.34 -12.01
N THR A 147 -12.46 -13.66 -11.14
CA THR A 147 -12.81 -14.17 -9.82
C THR A 147 -13.77 -15.35 -9.94
N LEU A 148 -14.76 -15.29 -10.84
CA LEU A 148 -15.64 -16.41 -11.13
C LEU A 148 -14.86 -17.61 -11.68
N ALA A 149 -14.01 -17.40 -12.69
CA ALA A 149 -13.17 -18.45 -13.26
C ALA A 149 -12.22 -19.06 -12.22
N PHE A 150 -11.66 -18.24 -11.32
CA PHE A 150 -10.82 -18.72 -10.21
C PHE A 150 -11.58 -19.62 -9.25
N LEU A 151 -12.81 -19.24 -8.92
CA LEU A 151 -13.63 -20.04 -8.02
C LEU A 151 -14.11 -21.32 -8.68
N GLU A 152 -14.51 -21.26 -9.94
CA GLU A 152 -14.85 -22.42 -10.76
C GLU A 152 -13.67 -23.40 -10.84
N GLY A 153 -12.46 -22.93 -11.16
CA GLY A 153 -11.26 -23.77 -11.18
C GLY A 153 -10.89 -24.37 -9.80
N LYS A 154 -11.20 -23.69 -8.71
CA LYS A 154 -11.03 -24.23 -7.35
C LYS A 154 -12.19 -25.10 -6.87
N THR A 155 -13.34 -25.13 -7.56
CA THR A 155 -14.51 -25.84 -7.07
C THR A 155 -14.24 -27.33 -6.88
N GLU A 156 -13.43 -27.99 -7.72
CA GLU A 156 -13.07 -29.41 -7.54
C GLU A 156 -12.48 -29.73 -6.15
N SER A 157 -11.86 -28.75 -5.48
CA SER A 157 -11.29 -28.89 -4.13
C SER A 157 -12.22 -28.52 -2.97
N PHE A 158 -13.39 -27.92 -3.24
CA PHE A 158 -14.31 -27.42 -2.20
C PHE A 158 -15.55 -28.29 -2.03
N THR A 159 -15.91 -28.54 -0.77
CA THR A 159 -17.19 -29.18 -0.41
C THR A 159 -18.39 -28.37 -0.92
N PRO A 160 -19.52 -28.99 -1.31
CA PRO A 160 -20.71 -28.31 -1.83
C PRO A 160 -21.20 -27.12 -0.96
N ASN A 161 -21.18 -27.24 0.37
CA ASN A 161 -21.59 -26.16 1.28
C ASN A 161 -20.65 -24.94 1.23
N HIS A 162 -19.34 -25.14 1.04
CA HIS A 162 -18.40 -24.04 0.86
C HIS A 162 -18.61 -23.35 -0.50
N ARG A 163 -18.91 -24.12 -1.56
CA ARG A 163 -19.24 -23.56 -2.88
C ARG A 163 -20.48 -22.66 -2.79
N VAL A 164 -21.56 -23.14 -2.15
CA VAL A 164 -22.80 -22.36 -1.93
C VAL A 164 -22.54 -21.10 -1.10
N LYS A 165 -21.73 -21.17 -0.05
CA LYS A 165 -21.38 -20.00 0.77
C LYS A 165 -20.55 -18.96 0.01
N MET A 166 -19.63 -19.38 -0.84
CA MET A 166 -18.83 -18.50 -1.70
C MET A 166 -19.65 -17.89 -2.83
N LEU A 167 -20.48 -18.69 -3.51
CA LEU A 167 -21.44 -18.22 -4.50
C LEU A 167 -22.43 -17.22 -3.88
N ASN A 168 -22.97 -17.48 -2.69
CA ASN A 168 -23.84 -16.53 -2.01
C ASN A 168 -23.12 -15.22 -1.63
N LYS A 169 -21.84 -15.26 -1.23
CA LYS A 169 -21.06 -14.03 -0.99
C LYS A 169 -20.80 -13.24 -2.26
N LEU A 170 -20.56 -13.91 -3.40
CA LEU A 170 -20.41 -13.25 -4.69
C LEU A 170 -21.74 -12.72 -5.21
N VAL A 171 -22.81 -13.51 -5.12
CA VAL A 171 -24.17 -13.08 -5.45
C VAL A 171 -24.53 -11.89 -4.58
N ASP A 172 -24.24 -11.88 -3.29
CA ASP A 172 -24.43 -10.70 -2.43
C ASP A 172 -23.57 -9.52 -2.90
N TYR A 173 -22.29 -9.74 -3.22
CA TYR A 173 -21.39 -8.71 -3.74
C TYR A 173 -21.88 -8.09 -5.06
N TYR A 174 -22.40 -8.91 -5.98
CA TYR A 174 -22.89 -8.49 -7.29
C TYR A 174 -24.33 -7.98 -7.27
N SER A 175 -25.21 -8.54 -6.44
CA SER A 175 -26.57 -8.03 -6.20
C SER A 175 -26.53 -6.63 -5.57
N GLN A 176 -25.49 -6.35 -4.79
CA GLN A 176 -25.22 -4.99 -4.29
C GLN A 176 -24.72 -4.06 -5.39
N LYS A 177 -24.17 -4.59 -6.49
CA LYS A 177 -23.61 -3.85 -7.62
C LYS A 177 -24.58 -3.66 -8.80
N GLU A 178 -25.51 -4.58 -9.04
CA GLU A 178 -26.56 -4.44 -10.09
C GLU A 178 -27.67 -3.45 -9.71
N CYS A 179 -27.82 -3.09 -8.43
CA CYS A 179 -28.59 -1.89 -8.03
C CYS A 179 -27.81 -0.57 -8.27
N ALA A 180 -27.06 -0.49 -9.37
CA ALA A 180 -26.10 0.56 -9.75
C ALA A 180 -26.73 1.90 -10.19
N THR A 181 -27.96 2.21 -9.80
CA THR A 181 -28.52 3.56 -10.02
C THR A 181 -28.64 4.40 -8.77
N ASP A 182 -28.75 3.83 -7.55
CA ASP A 182 -29.03 4.67 -6.37
C ASP A 182 -28.23 4.29 -5.11
N ASP A 183 -27.40 5.25 -4.68
CA ASP A 183 -26.90 5.59 -3.32
C ASP A 183 -26.35 4.52 -2.35
N LYS A 184 -26.57 3.20 -2.54
CA LYS A 184 -26.26 2.16 -1.56
C LYS A 184 -24.81 1.65 -1.57
N ILE A 185 -24.15 1.56 -2.72
CA ILE A 185 -22.69 1.27 -2.73
C ILE A 185 -21.92 2.49 -2.24
N ALA A 186 -22.34 3.69 -2.65
CA ALA A 186 -21.82 4.90 -2.06
C ALA A 186 -22.03 4.89 -0.54
N SER A 187 -23.17 4.41 -0.01
CA SER A 187 -23.39 4.29 1.43
C SER A 187 -22.58 3.19 2.11
N ARG A 188 -22.27 2.05 1.45
CA ARG A 188 -21.45 0.97 2.02
C ARG A 188 -19.95 1.29 1.98
N THR A 189 -19.45 1.82 0.87
CA THR A 189 -18.11 2.39 0.74
C THR A 189 -17.95 3.63 1.63
N ARG A 190 -18.98 4.48 1.78
CA ARG A 190 -18.99 5.56 2.79
C ARG A 190 -19.03 5.01 4.21
N ARG A 191 -19.79 3.97 4.52
CA ARG A 191 -19.84 3.33 5.86
C ARG A 191 -18.50 2.67 6.18
N TYR A 192 -17.85 2.10 5.18
CA TYR A 192 -16.53 1.50 5.26
C TYR A 192 -15.43 2.56 5.43
N PHE A 193 -15.42 3.61 4.61
CA PHE A 193 -14.54 4.76 4.79
C PHE A 193 -14.83 5.52 6.08
N HIS A 194 -16.07 5.53 6.56
CA HIS A 194 -16.46 6.11 7.83
C HIS A 194 -15.97 5.24 9.00
N ASN A 195 -16.07 3.92 8.90
CA ASN A 195 -15.51 2.99 9.89
C ASN A 195 -13.99 3.09 9.91
N LEU A 196 -13.32 3.07 8.75
CA LEU A 196 -11.89 3.37 8.63
C LEU A 196 -11.59 4.74 9.24
N LYS A 197 -12.33 5.80 8.89
CA LYS A 197 -12.13 7.15 9.45
C LYS A 197 -12.33 7.19 10.96
N GLN A 198 -13.27 6.43 11.53
CA GLN A 198 -13.45 6.31 12.98
C GLN A 198 -12.30 5.54 13.64
N THR A 199 -11.87 4.41 13.05
CA THR A 199 -10.68 3.67 13.46
C THR A 199 -9.42 4.53 13.36
N PHE A 200 -9.31 5.37 12.33
CA PHE A 200 -8.23 6.34 12.16
C PHE A 200 -8.35 7.49 13.16
N SER A 201 -9.54 8.03 13.40
CA SER A 201 -9.78 9.16 14.32
C SER A 201 -9.53 8.78 15.78
N GLN A 202 -9.79 7.51 16.15
CA GLN A 202 -9.45 6.93 17.45
C GLN A 202 -7.95 6.61 17.58
N ASN A 203 -7.24 6.41 16.47
CA ASN A 203 -5.80 6.13 16.44
C ASN A 203 -4.93 7.36 16.09
N SER A 204 -5.52 8.48 15.64
CA SER A 204 -4.82 9.67 15.17
C SER A 204 -4.43 10.66 16.27
N SER A 205 -4.68 10.33 17.54
CA SER A 205 -4.11 11.06 18.67
C SER A 205 -2.64 10.72 18.93
N SER A 206 -2.02 9.81 18.18
CA SER A 206 -0.56 9.68 18.15
C SER A 206 -0.03 9.51 16.74
N LYS A 207 0.66 10.55 16.26
CA LYS A 207 1.43 10.61 15.02
C LYS A 207 2.25 9.32 14.77
N THR A 208 2.08 8.78 13.55
CA THR A 208 3.11 8.37 12.53
C THR A 208 3.58 6.92 12.35
N HIS A 209 3.76 6.60 11.07
CA HIS A 209 4.39 5.40 10.51
C HIS A 209 5.86 5.34 10.94
N TYR A 210 6.23 4.33 11.73
CA TYR A 210 7.62 4.07 12.10
C TYR A 210 8.22 3.09 11.06
N PRO A 211 9.48 3.26 10.61
CA PRO A 211 10.15 2.32 9.72
C PRO A 211 10.49 0.99 10.42
N LEU A 212 10.20 0.87 11.72
CA LEU A 212 10.39 -0.36 12.49
C LEU A 212 9.17 -1.28 12.33
N ILE A 213 9.42 -2.59 12.23
CA ILE A 213 8.40 -3.59 11.88
C ILE A 213 7.24 -3.72 12.88
N ASN A 214 7.43 -3.35 14.15
CA ASN A 214 6.38 -3.42 15.16
C ASN A 214 6.65 -2.53 16.39
N LYS A 215 5.61 -2.37 17.24
CA LYS A 215 5.68 -1.56 18.47
C LYS A 215 6.67 -2.09 19.51
N LYS A 216 6.91 -3.41 19.57
CA LYS A 216 7.87 -4.03 20.51
C LYS A 216 9.30 -3.64 20.13
N THR A 217 9.64 -3.72 18.85
CA THR A 217 10.90 -3.24 18.28
C THR A 217 11.11 -1.76 18.56
N LEU A 218 10.08 -0.91 18.39
CA LEU A 218 10.17 0.53 18.71
C LEU A 218 10.47 0.79 20.18
N LYS A 219 9.87 0.04 21.11
CA LYS A 219 10.13 0.17 22.55
C LYS A 219 11.59 -0.15 22.89
N ILE A 220 12.10 -1.24 22.34
CA ILE A 220 13.48 -1.70 22.56
C ILE A 220 14.48 -0.76 21.88
N PHE A 221 14.19 -0.32 20.66
CA PHE A 221 14.93 0.71 19.95
C PHE A 221 15.11 1.99 20.77
N LYS A 222 14.01 2.54 21.33
CA LYS A 222 14.08 3.72 22.20
C LYS A 222 14.94 3.49 23.44
N LYS A 223 14.89 2.28 24.03
CA LYS A 223 15.75 1.89 25.16
C LYS A 223 17.22 1.86 24.75
N TYR A 224 17.51 1.34 23.56
CA TYR A 224 18.87 1.32 23.00
C TYR A 224 19.39 2.75 22.80
N LEU A 225 18.61 3.61 22.13
CA LEU A 225 18.99 5.00 21.88
C LEU A 225 19.37 5.76 23.15
N LYS A 226 18.60 5.55 24.23
CA LYS A 226 18.81 6.25 25.50
C LYS A 226 20.07 5.81 26.25
N ARG A 227 20.55 4.58 26.03
CA ARG A 227 21.56 3.93 26.88
C ARG A 227 22.89 3.65 26.18
N HIS A 228 22.86 3.47 24.86
CA HIS A 228 23.97 2.87 24.13
C HIS A 228 24.44 3.69 22.93
N ILE A 229 23.94 4.92 22.75
CA ILE A 229 24.49 5.90 21.80
C ILE A 229 25.49 6.77 22.58
N ILE A 230 26.75 6.68 22.19
CA ILE A 230 27.89 7.42 22.73
C ILE A 230 28.52 8.25 21.59
N GLU A 231 28.78 7.61 20.45
CA GLU A 231 29.28 8.22 19.22
C GLU A 231 28.17 8.27 18.17
N ASP A 232 27.49 9.42 18.07
CA ASP A 232 26.30 9.60 17.22
C ASP A 232 26.42 8.96 15.83
N TYR A 233 27.48 9.27 15.10
CA TYR A 233 27.62 8.77 13.73
C TYR A 233 27.85 7.26 13.65
N VAL A 234 28.78 6.72 14.45
CA VAL A 234 29.15 5.30 14.37
C VAL A 234 28.08 4.41 14.97
N ASP A 235 27.47 4.83 16.07
CA ASP A 235 26.45 4.05 16.77
C ASP A 235 25.12 4.06 16.02
N HIS A 236 24.71 5.18 15.42
CA HIS A 236 23.56 5.18 14.53
C HIS A 236 23.81 4.40 13.24
N SER A 237 25.04 4.45 12.70
CA SER A 237 25.42 3.62 11.56
C SER A 237 25.28 2.14 11.90
N TYR A 238 25.82 1.71 13.04
CA TYR A 238 25.71 0.34 13.51
C TYR A 238 24.25 -0.08 13.70
N LEU A 239 23.49 0.69 14.47
CA LEU A 239 22.12 0.35 14.80
C LEU A 239 21.23 0.25 13.56
N PHE A 240 21.36 1.18 12.61
CA PHE A 240 20.64 1.11 11.33
C PHE A 240 20.96 -0.17 10.55
N GLN A 241 22.26 -0.48 10.38
CA GLN A 241 22.69 -1.65 9.62
C GLN A 241 22.28 -2.96 10.30
N ARG A 242 22.39 -3.04 11.63
CA ARG A 242 22.00 -4.22 12.40
C ARG A 242 20.50 -4.45 12.35
N LEU A 243 19.68 -3.40 12.49
CA LEU A 243 18.23 -3.50 12.36
C LEU A 243 17.78 -3.93 10.96
N LEU A 244 18.47 -3.50 9.90
CA LEU A 244 18.22 -4.00 8.54
C LEU A 244 18.61 -5.47 8.39
N HIS A 245 19.78 -5.85 8.89
CA HIS A 245 20.29 -7.23 8.84
C HIS A 245 19.31 -8.20 9.50
N GLU A 246 18.84 -7.85 10.70
CA GLU A 246 17.88 -8.65 11.47
C GLU A 246 16.42 -8.47 11.00
N LYS A 247 16.17 -7.75 9.90
CA LYS A 247 14.83 -7.46 9.35
C LYS A 247 13.88 -6.81 10.36
N LEU A 248 14.41 -6.05 11.31
CA LEU A 248 13.67 -5.27 12.32
C LEU A 248 13.33 -3.85 11.83
N LEU A 249 13.94 -3.42 10.73
CA LEU A 249 13.68 -2.19 10.01
C LEU A 249 13.22 -2.53 8.58
N VAL A 250 12.17 -1.87 8.12
CA VAL A 250 11.75 -1.92 6.71
C VAL A 250 12.90 -1.37 5.84
N PRO A 251 13.24 -2.00 4.70
CA PRO A 251 14.27 -1.49 3.79
C PRO A 251 14.05 -0.01 3.45
N THR A 252 14.89 0.86 4.01
CA THR A 252 14.71 2.31 3.97
C THR A 252 16.01 2.97 3.54
N LYS A 253 15.94 4.04 2.71
CA LYS A 253 17.13 4.84 2.37
C LYS A 253 17.69 5.49 3.64
N GLN A 254 19.02 5.47 3.81
CA GLN A 254 19.68 5.97 5.01
C GLN A 254 19.30 7.41 5.36
N GLN A 255 19.23 8.30 4.36
CA GLN A 255 18.81 9.70 4.55
C GLN A 255 17.36 9.82 5.08
N MET A 256 16.46 8.94 4.65
CA MET A 256 15.08 8.93 5.15
C MET A 256 15.03 8.46 6.60
N TYR A 257 15.86 7.49 6.97
CA TYR A 257 16.00 7.07 8.36
C TYR A 257 16.58 8.18 9.24
N MET A 258 17.61 8.90 8.78
CA MET A 258 18.16 10.06 9.50
C MET A 258 17.10 11.14 9.71
N LYS A 259 16.32 11.44 8.67
CA LYS A 259 15.21 12.39 8.74
C LYS A 259 14.14 11.94 9.73
N TRP A 260 13.79 10.66 9.70
CA TRP A 260 12.87 10.05 10.66
C TRP A 260 13.37 10.22 12.10
N LEU A 261 14.67 9.97 12.37
CA LEU A 261 15.21 10.16 13.72
C LEU A 261 14.97 11.59 14.25
N LEU A 262 15.14 12.61 13.40
CA LEU A 262 14.90 14.00 13.78
C LEU A 262 13.40 14.30 13.96
N GLU A 263 12.57 13.92 12.99
CA GLU A 263 11.12 14.19 12.99
C GLU A 263 10.41 13.61 14.23
N TYR A 264 10.94 12.52 14.79
CA TYR A 264 10.39 11.86 15.99
C TYR A 264 11.14 12.15 17.29
N GLY A 265 12.07 13.11 17.27
CA GLY A 265 12.83 13.50 18.46
C GLY A 265 13.67 12.37 19.03
N HIS A 266 14.11 11.43 18.19
CA HIS A 266 15.09 10.40 18.55
C HIS A 266 16.50 10.96 18.58
N ILE A 267 16.74 12.03 17.81
CA ILE A 267 17.95 12.84 17.82
C ILE A 267 17.57 14.33 17.78
N LYS A 268 18.52 15.20 18.13
CA LYS A 268 18.42 16.66 18.02
C LYS A 268 19.01 17.15 16.70
N GLN A 269 18.71 18.40 16.34
CA GLN A 269 19.22 19.03 15.11
C GLN A 269 20.75 18.92 14.95
N PRO A 270 21.60 19.17 15.97
CA PRO A 270 23.06 19.07 15.79
C PRO A 270 23.54 17.64 15.44
N GLN A 271 22.88 16.63 16.01
CA GLN A 271 23.17 15.23 15.70
C GLN A 271 22.74 14.89 14.27
N TYR A 272 21.57 15.38 13.85
CA TYR A 272 21.09 15.22 12.48
C TYR A 272 22.04 15.87 11.46
N ASP A 273 22.48 17.10 11.73
CA ASP A 273 23.40 17.83 10.85
C ASP A 273 24.72 17.06 10.69
N LEU A 274 25.27 16.52 11.78
CA LEU A 274 26.45 15.64 11.74
C LEU A 274 26.22 14.39 10.86
N LEU A 275 25.06 13.73 11.01
CA LEU A 275 24.74 12.53 10.22
C LEU A 275 24.63 12.85 8.73
N ILE A 276 24.00 13.97 8.39
CA ILE A 276 23.84 14.43 7.00
C ILE A 276 25.17 14.89 6.40
N GLU A 277 26.02 15.57 7.16
CA GLU A 277 27.37 15.98 6.74
C GLU A 277 28.21 14.77 6.31
N LYS A 278 28.10 13.66 7.03
CA LYS A 278 28.78 12.39 6.68
C LYS A 278 28.14 11.68 5.47
N GLY A 279 26.95 12.08 5.06
CA GLY A 279 26.24 11.61 3.85
C GLY A 279 25.58 10.24 3.99
N PHE A 280 26.37 9.20 4.29
CA PHE A 280 25.91 7.82 4.37
C PHE A 280 26.43 7.14 5.64
N PHE A 281 25.61 6.31 6.28
CA PHE A 281 26.04 5.41 7.34
C PHE A 281 27.11 4.44 6.85
N ARG A 282 28.02 4.11 7.76
CA ARG A 282 29.04 3.07 7.54
C ARG A 282 28.39 1.71 7.28
N SER A 283 29.12 0.83 6.59
CA SER A 283 28.73 -0.59 6.48
C SER A 283 28.78 -1.27 7.86
N LEU A 284 28.02 -2.37 8.03
CA LEU A 284 27.98 -3.12 9.28
C LEU A 284 29.38 -3.50 9.77
N ALA A 285 30.22 -4.04 8.87
CA ALA A 285 31.60 -4.41 9.19
C ALA A 285 32.46 -3.25 9.73
N LYS A 286 32.19 -2.01 9.30
CA LYS A 286 32.94 -0.80 9.70
C LYS A 286 32.37 -0.08 10.93
N SER A 287 31.19 -0.48 11.40
CA SER A 287 30.52 0.10 12.56
C SER A 287 30.39 -0.88 13.73
N THR A 288 30.64 -2.17 13.50
CA THR A 288 30.59 -3.22 14.52
C THR A 288 31.73 -3.11 15.52
N SER A 289 31.42 -3.35 16.80
CA SER A 289 32.39 -3.59 17.86
C SER A 289 31.80 -4.60 18.85
N HIS A 290 32.64 -5.29 19.63
CA HIS A 290 32.16 -6.23 20.65
C HIS A 290 31.18 -5.59 21.63
N GLN A 291 31.43 -4.34 22.01
CA GLN A 291 30.55 -3.60 22.89
C GLN A 291 29.17 -3.35 22.25
N ARG A 292 29.12 -2.96 20.98
CA ARG A 292 27.87 -2.69 20.25
C ARG A 292 27.04 -3.97 20.03
N GLU A 293 27.70 -5.06 19.66
CA GLU A 293 27.05 -6.37 19.55
C GLU A 293 26.43 -6.79 20.89
N ASN A 294 27.20 -6.73 21.97
CA ASN A 294 26.71 -7.08 23.29
C ASN A 294 25.54 -6.18 23.72
N ASN A 295 25.63 -4.87 23.51
CA ASN A 295 24.55 -3.93 23.83
C ASN A 295 23.28 -4.21 23.02
N PHE A 296 23.44 -4.62 21.76
CA PHE A 296 22.31 -4.94 20.90
C PHE A 296 21.65 -6.24 21.34
N ASN A 297 22.41 -7.32 21.45
CA ASN A 297 21.90 -8.65 21.81
C ASN A 297 21.19 -8.61 23.18
N LEU A 298 21.80 -7.99 24.20
CA LEU A 298 21.18 -7.84 25.52
C LEU A 298 19.80 -7.17 25.52
N LEU A 299 19.51 -6.33 24.53
CA LEU A 299 18.23 -5.63 24.41
C LEU A 299 17.28 -6.28 23.42
N PHE A 300 17.81 -6.86 22.34
CA PHE A 300 17.03 -7.37 21.22
C PHE A 300 16.84 -8.89 21.25
N ASP A 301 17.56 -9.65 22.09
CA ASP A 301 17.38 -11.10 22.24
C ASP A 301 15.92 -11.47 22.57
N GLU A 302 15.22 -10.64 23.34
CA GLU A 302 13.79 -10.81 23.68
C GLU A 302 12.84 -10.78 22.46
N ILE A 303 13.29 -10.29 21.30
CA ILE A 303 12.53 -10.21 20.04
C ILE A 303 13.16 -11.01 18.90
N LEU A 304 14.33 -11.60 19.10
CA LEU A 304 15.04 -12.40 18.09
C LEU A 304 14.81 -13.94 18.16
N PRO A 305 13.83 -14.55 18.87
CA PRO A 305 13.85 -16.01 19.00
C PRO A 305 13.51 -16.71 17.67
N ASN A 306 14.41 -17.62 17.26
CA ASN A 306 14.36 -18.59 16.14
C ASN A 306 14.84 -18.15 14.74
N ILE A 307 16.05 -17.61 14.62
CA ILE A 307 16.87 -17.90 13.43
C ILE A 307 17.96 -18.87 13.89
N ILE A 308 17.65 -20.17 13.77
CA ILE A 308 18.61 -21.25 14.01
C ILE A 308 19.79 -21.07 13.04
N ASP A 309 20.99 -21.16 13.60
CA ASP A 309 22.28 -21.33 12.93
C ASP A 309 22.16 -22.12 11.61
N PHE A 310 22.50 -21.46 10.50
CA PHE A 310 23.20 -22.13 9.42
C PHE A 310 24.51 -21.37 9.23
N ARG A 311 25.57 -22.01 9.75
CA ARG A 311 26.98 -21.65 9.57
C ARG A 311 27.32 -21.33 8.12
#